data_AF-A0A6N4XW47-F1
#
_entry.id   AF-A0A6N4XW47-F1
#
_cell.length_a   1.000
_cell.length_b   1.000
_cell.length_c   1.000
_cell.angle_alpha   90.00
_cell.angle_beta   90.00
_cell.angle_gamma   90.00
#
_symmetry.space_group_name_H-M   'P 1'
#
loop_
_entity.id
_entity.type
_entity.pdbx_description
1 polymer ?
#
loop_
_entity_poly.entity_id
_entity_poly.type
_entity_poly.pdbx_seq_one_letter_code
_entity_poly.pdbx_strand_id
1 'polypeptide(L)'
;MKKQFITTLAIVSSTFAFGQVGINTTTPQSTLDVVGTSSATSPDGVLIPRFTVAQLAAKDAAYGATQNGTLVFVVSGTGASGKTSNITGTGFYYYDNPTSKWKATGGGVATTTFNVTPLITTNYTVSATDDYITLKIDTSGHTLTLPTSGISVGKKIYVSNTGLNNIDISPAPRNTSTTQVAAGASGILVYIGGTGNGSWDWVSGF
;
A
#
# COMPACT_ATOMS: atom_id res chain seq x y z
N MET A 1 57.41 -31.85 22.76
CA MET A 1 57.45 -30.40 22.41
C MET A 1 56.91 -30.12 21.01
N LYS A 2 57.43 -30.75 19.93
CA LYS A 2 56.95 -30.49 18.55
C LYS A 2 55.44 -30.69 18.32
N LYS A 3 54.84 -31.72 18.92
CA LYS A 3 53.39 -32.01 18.79
C LYS A 3 52.51 -30.97 19.50
N GLN A 4 52.93 -30.48 20.68
CA GLN A 4 52.18 -29.46 21.41
C GLN A 4 52.26 -28.07 20.76
N PHE A 5 53.38 -27.77 20.09
CA PHE A 5 53.52 -26.53 19.33
C PHE A 5 52.53 -26.47 18.14
N ILE A 6 52.38 -27.58 17.39
CA ILE A 6 51.45 -27.65 16.26
C ILE A 6 50.00 -27.51 16.72
N THR A 7 49.63 -28.14 17.85
CA THR A 7 48.27 -28.04 18.39
C THR A 7 47.94 -26.62 18.85
N THR A 8 48.86 -25.95 19.56
CA THR A 8 48.65 -24.55 19.99
C THR A 8 48.57 -23.61 18.79
N LEU A 9 49.40 -23.80 17.76
CA LEU A 9 49.36 -22.98 16.55
C LEU A 9 48.05 -23.15 15.76
N ALA A 10 47.52 -24.37 15.66
CA ALA A 10 46.24 -24.64 15.02
C ALA A 10 45.06 -23.98 15.75
N ILE A 11 45.06 -24.00 17.09
CA ILE A 11 44.01 -23.37 17.91
C ILE A 11 44.05 -21.84 17.77
N VAL A 12 45.24 -21.22 17.83
CA VAL A 12 45.40 -19.77 17.67
C VAL A 12 45.08 -19.29 16.25
N SER A 13 45.26 -20.13 15.23
CA SER A 13 44.90 -19.78 13.84
C SER A 13 43.39 -19.76 13.61
N SER A 14 42.62 -20.57 14.36
CA SER A 14 41.17 -20.68 14.21
C SER A 14 40.39 -19.46 14.72
N THR A 15 41.01 -18.60 15.55
CA THR A 15 40.37 -17.39 16.09
C THR A 15 40.34 -16.21 15.11
N PHE A 16 40.96 -16.33 13.94
CA PHE A 16 41.01 -15.27 12.92
C PHE A 16 40.07 -15.51 11.73
N ALA A 17 39.22 -16.55 11.76
CA ALA A 17 38.25 -16.81 10.72
C ALA A 17 36.95 -16.02 10.98
N PHE A 18 36.66 -15.02 10.15
CA PHE A 18 35.37 -14.34 10.14
C PHE A 18 34.29 -15.25 9.52
N GLY A 19 33.16 -15.43 10.21
CA GLY A 19 32.08 -16.36 9.82
C GLY A 19 31.10 -15.84 8.73
N GLN A 20 31.57 -15.07 7.75
CA GLN A 20 30.75 -14.63 6.62
C GLN A 20 30.41 -15.82 5.72
N VAL A 21 29.16 -15.93 5.27
CA VAL A 21 28.69 -17.03 4.42
C VAL A 21 28.42 -16.51 3.01
N GLY A 22 29.14 -17.04 2.02
CA GLY A 22 28.87 -16.83 0.60
C GLY A 22 28.11 -18.00 0.00
N ILE A 23 27.07 -17.72 -0.77
CA ILE A 23 26.46 -18.67 -1.71
C ILE A 23 26.85 -18.22 -3.10
N ASN A 24 27.55 -19.10 -3.84
CA ASN A 24 28.06 -18.83 -5.18
C ASN A 24 29.11 -17.68 -5.24
N THR A 25 29.81 -17.41 -4.12
CA THR A 25 30.96 -16.49 -4.05
C THR A 25 31.98 -16.96 -3.01
N THR A 26 33.27 -16.83 -3.31
CA THR A 26 34.36 -17.14 -2.36
C THR A 26 34.84 -15.93 -1.58
N THR A 27 34.36 -14.73 -1.93
CA THR A 27 34.73 -13.46 -1.30
C THR A 27 33.47 -12.68 -0.89
N PRO A 28 32.71 -13.16 0.12
CA PRO A 28 31.46 -12.52 0.52
C PRO A 28 31.68 -11.05 0.93
N GLN A 29 30.81 -10.16 0.44
CA GLN A 29 30.86 -8.73 0.80
C GLN A 29 29.90 -8.36 1.94
N SER A 30 29.17 -9.32 2.48
CA SER A 30 28.31 -9.14 3.65
C SER A 30 28.24 -10.43 4.48
N THR A 31 27.50 -10.42 5.59
CA THR A 31 27.32 -11.61 6.44
C THR A 31 26.70 -12.79 5.68
N LEU A 32 25.78 -12.52 4.75
CA LEU A 32 25.24 -13.48 3.80
C LEU A 32 25.25 -12.83 2.40
N ASP A 33 26.16 -13.29 1.55
CA ASP A 33 26.27 -12.81 0.17
C ASP A 33 25.80 -13.90 -0.80
N VAL A 34 24.76 -13.62 -1.58
CA VAL A 34 24.18 -14.56 -2.55
C VAL A 34 24.35 -13.97 -3.94
N VAL A 35 25.31 -14.50 -4.69
CA VAL A 35 25.65 -13.98 -6.02
C VAL A 35 24.92 -14.80 -7.09
N GLY A 36 24.17 -14.12 -7.95
CA GLY A 36 23.47 -14.74 -9.08
C GLY A 36 24.41 -15.17 -10.21
N THR A 37 23.85 -15.88 -11.18
CA THR A 37 24.51 -16.33 -12.41
C THR A 37 23.92 -15.61 -13.63
N SER A 38 24.60 -15.67 -14.77
CA SER A 38 24.06 -15.19 -16.04
C SER A 38 23.30 -16.27 -16.83
N SER A 39 23.15 -17.47 -16.28
CA SER A 39 22.51 -18.60 -16.95
C SER A 39 21.00 -18.45 -16.99
N ALA A 40 20.39 -18.53 -18.17
CA ALA A 40 18.94 -18.46 -18.34
C ALA A 40 18.18 -19.67 -17.76
N THR A 41 18.88 -20.73 -17.36
CA THR A 41 18.29 -21.95 -16.77
C THR A 41 18.51 -22.04 -15.25
N SER A 42 19.16 -21.05 -14.64
CA SER A 42 19.41 -21.01 -13.19
C SER A 42 18.40 -20.08 -12.51
N PRO A 43 17.51 -20.60 -11.63
CA PRO A 43 16.57 -19.78 -10.87
C PRO A 43 17.28 -19.14 -9.66
N ASP A 44 18.05 -18.09 -9.90
CA ASP A 44 18.77 -17.37 -8.86
C ASP A 44 17.81 -16.65 -7.90
N GLY A 45 18.10 -16.69 -6.61
CA GLY A 45 17.34 -15.96 -5.59
C GLY A 45 17.38 -16.64 -4.23
N VAL A 46 16.68 -16.04 -3.27
CA VAL A 46 16.49 -16.58 -1.92
C VAL A 46 15.03 -17.00 -1.77
N LEU A 47 14.78 -18.31 -1.74
CA LEU A 47 13.44 -18.84 -1.49
C LEU A 47 13.14 -18.82 0.01
N ILE A 48 12.31 -17.88 0.43
CA ILE A 48 11.91 -17.71 1.84
C ILE A 48 10.74 -18.61 2.24
N PRO A 49 10.46 -18.78 3.55
CA PRO A 49 9.28 -19.52 4.01
C PRO A 49 7.97 -18.96 3.46
N ARG A 50 7.11 -19.88 2.98
CA ARG A 50 5.80 -19.59 2.40
C ARG A 50 4.68 -20.10 3.29
N PHE A 51 3.68 -19.26 3.57
CA PHE A 51 2.55 -19.61 4.43
C PHE A 51 1.22 -19.10 3.88
N THR A 52 0.13 -19.82 4.13
CA THR A 52 -1.21 -19.20 4.10
C THR A 52 -1.39 -18.32 5.33
N VAL A 53 -2.34 -17.37 5.30
CA VAL A 53 -2.65 -16.57 6.49
C VAL A 53 -3.03 -17.45 7.69
N ALA A 54 -3.79 -18.52 7.47
CA ALA A 54 -4.18 -19.46 8.53
C ALA A 54 -2.96 -20.15 9.18
N GLN A 55 -1.98 -20.57 8.38
CA GLN A 55 -0.74 -21.18 8.89
C GLN A 55 0.10 -20.18 9.69
N LEU A 56 0.11 -18.91 9.29
CA LEU A 56 0.84 -17.86 9.97
C LEU A 56 0.14 -17.43 11.27
N ALA A 57 -1.20 -17.37 11.26
CA ALA A 57 -2.03 -17.13 12.44
C ALA A 57 -1.90 -18.26 13.47
N ALA A 58 -1.80 -19.52 13.03
CA ALA A 58 -1.53 -20.65 13.92
C ALA A 58 -0.16 -20.54 14.64
N LYS A 59 0.74 -19.70 14.13
CA LYS A 59 2.06 -19.43 14.73
C LYS A 59 2.11 -18.10 15.49
N ASP A 60 0.97 -17.45 15.76
CA ASP A 60 0.93 -16.11 16.36
C ASP A 60 1.80 -16.03 17.62
N ALA A 61 1.65 -16.99 18.55
CA ALA A 61 2.43 -17.03 19.79
C ALA A 61 3.95 -17.24 19.60
N ALA A 62 4.40 -17.78 18.46
CA ALA A 62 5.81 -18.08 18.19
C ALA A 62 6.62 -16.86 17.70
N TYR A 63 5.95 -15.77 17.27
CA TYR A 63 6.62 -14.56 16.79
C TYR A 63 6.71 -13.52 17.90
N GLY A 64 7.86 -13.42 18.57
CA GLY A 64 8.13 -12.43 19.62
C GLY A 64 9.21 -11.43 19.22
N ALA A 65 9.77 -10.71 20.20
CA ALA A 65 10.79 -9.69 19.97
C ALA A 65 11.99 -10.19 19.17
N THR A 66 12.41 -11.44 19.38
CA THR A 66 13.54 -12.07 18.68
C THR A 66 13.28 -12.37 17.21
N GLN A 67 12.03 -12.41 16.78
CA GLN A 67 11.65 -12.66 15.38
C GLN A 67 11.36 -11.36 14.63
N ASN A 68 11.55 -10.18 15.25
CA ASN A 68 11.36 -8.90 14.60
C ASN A 68 12.20 -8.82 13.31
N GLY A 69 11.58 -8.43 12.19
CA GLY A 69 12.20 -8.40 10.87
C GLY A 69 12.17 -9.73 10.11
N THR A 70 11.55 -10.80 10.64
CA THR A 70 11.39 -12.06 9.91
C THR A 70 10.58 -11.84 8.64
N LEU A 71 11.13 -12.27 7.49
CA LEU A 71 10.48 -12.17 6.18
C LEU A 71 9.78 -13.49 5.81
N VAL A 72 8.54 -13.40 5.35
CA VAL A 72 7.76 -14.53 4.81
C VAL A 72 7.04 -14.11 3.54
N PHE A 73 6.66 -15.08 2.73
CA PHE A 73 5.76 -14.86 1.60
C PHE A 73 4.39 -15.49 1.92
N VAL A 74 3.35 -14.67 1.94
CA VAL A 74 1.97 -15.14 2.09
C VAL A 74 1.46 -15.57 0.73
N VAL A 75 1.04 -16.84 0.60
CA VAL A 75 0.57 -17.39 -0.68
C VAL A 75 -0.92 -17.12 -0.93
N SER A 76 -1.73 -17.03 0.13
CA SER A 76 -3.18 -16.79 0.04
C SER A 76 -3.81 -16.43 1.38
N GLY A 77 -4.98 -15.79 1.32
CA GLY A 77 -5.84 -15.42 2.45
C GLY A 77 -5.74 -13.95 2.86
N THR A 78 -6.64 -13.54 3.74
CA THR A 78 -6.66 -12.21 4.39
C THR A 78 -6.71 -12.37 5.89
N GLY A 79 -6.11 -11.44 6.63
CA GLY A 79 -6.12 -11.44 8.08
C GLY A 79 -7.31 -10.67 8.63
N ALA A 80 -7.92 -11.20 9.69
CA ALA A 80 -9.00 -10.52 10.42
C ALA A 80 -8.57 -10.01 11.81
N SER A 81 -7.62 -10.68 12.46
CA SER A 81 -7.21 -10.38 13.83
C SER A 81 -5.77 -10.84 14.11
N GLY A 82 -5.32 -10.66 15.35
CA GLY A 82 -3.98 -11.08 15.80
C GLY A 82 -2.85 -10.38 15.05
N LYS A 83 -1.68 -11.02 14.99
CA LYS A 83 -0.51 -10.49 14.26
C LYS A 83 -0.76 -10.42 12.76
N THR A 84 -1.66 -11.24 12.24
CA THR A 84 -1.98 -11.29 10.80
C THR A 84 -2.97 -10.23 10.32
N SER A 85 -3.56 -9.41 11.20
CA SER A 85 -4.68 -8.51 10.85
C SER A 85 -4.39 -7.51 9.72
N ASN A 86 -3.12 -7.23 9.42
CA ASN A 86 -2.72 -6.29 8.38
C ASN A 86 -2.42 -6.98 7.04
N ILE A 87 -2.61 -8.30 6.94
CA ILE A 87 -2.41 -9.06 5.71
C ILE A 87 -3.66 -8.93 4.84
N THR A 88 -3.55 -8.27 3.70
CA THR A 88 -4.67 -8.01 2.78
C THR A 88 -4.67 -8.93 1.55
N GLY A 89 -3.66 -9.77 1.41
CA GLY A 89 -3.56 -10.73 0.31
C GLY A 89 -2.17 -11.32 0.16
N THR A 90 -1.96 -12.02 -0.96
CA THR A 90 -0.69 -12.62 -1.35
C THR A 90 0.43 -11.59 -1.46
N GLY A 91 1.63 -11.91 -0.98
CA GLY A 91 2.78 -11.03 -1.09
C GLY A 91 3.85 -11.26 -0.03
N PHE A 92 4.90 -10.43 -0.05
CA PHE A 92 5.94 -10.43 0.97
C PHE A 92 5.52 -9.64 2.20
N TYR A 93 5.71 -10.23 3.38
CA TYR A 93 5.44 -9.61 4.67
C TYR A 93 6.61 -9.80 5.61
N TYR A 94 6.90 -8.78 6.42
CA TYR A 94 7.82 -8.88 7.55
C TYR A 94 7.09 -8.80 8.88
N TYR A 95 7.58 -9.50 9.90
CA TYR A 95 7.05 -9.38 11.26
C TYR A 95 7.60 -8.12 11.93
N ASP A 96 6.70 -7.21 12.32
CA ASP A 96 7.02 -6.00 13.07
C ASP A 96 6.59 -6.16 14.52
N ASN A 97 7.55 -6.45 15.40
CA ASN A 97 7.30 -6.65 16.83
C ASN A 97 6.76 -5.40 17.54
N PRO A 98 7.26 -4.16 17.30
CA PRO A 98 6.71 -2.95 17.88
C PRO A 98 5.19 -2.79 17.75
N THR A 99 4.62 -3.14 16.59
CA THR A 99 3.16 -3.14 16.40
C THR A 99 2.52 -4.50 16.63
N SER A 100 3.34 -5.56 16.79
CA SER A 100 2.92 -6.96 16.81
C SER A 100 2.06 -7.30 15.59
N LYS A 101 2.53 -6.94 14.38
CA LYS A 101 1.81 -7.17 13.12
C LYS A 101 2.74 -7.63 12.00
N TRP A 102 2.18 -8.40 11.08
CA TRP A 102 2.76 -8.64 9.77
C TRP A 102 2.50 -7.42 8.87
N LYS A 103 3.56 -6.82 8.35
CA LYS A 103 3.49 -5.66 7.45
C LYS A 103 3.98 -6.05 6.07
N ALA A 104 3.24 -5.65 5.03
CA ALA A 104 3.68 -5.86 3.66
C ALA A 104 5.01 -5.10 3.45
N THR A 105 5.98 -5.71 2.76
CA THR A 105 7.29 -5.08 2.50
C THR A 105 7.27 -4.01 1.41
N GLY A 106 6.09 -3.61 0.91
CA GLY A 106 5.95 -2.72 -0.24
C GLY A 106 6.33 -3.45 -1.53
N GLY A 107 5.51 -3.29 -2.57
CA GLY A 107 5.68 -4.05 -3.81
C GLY A 107 4.42 -4.20 -4.66
N GLY A 108 3.28 -3.69 -4.20
CA GLY A 108 2.35 -3.09 -5.14
C GLY A 108 2.75 -1.64 -5.27
N VAL A 109 3.21 -1.20 -6.44
CA VAL A 109 2.61 0.03 -6.95
C VAL A 109 1.13 -0.29 -6.87
N ALA A 110 0.44 0.23 -5.84
CA ALA A 110 -0.98 0.39 -5.99
C ALA A 110 -1.05 1.28 -7.22
N THR A 111 -1.24 0.69 -8.41
CA THR A 111 -1.75 1.44 -9.52
C THR A 111 -3.12 1.84 -9.00
N THR A 112 -3.16 2.97 -8.31
CA THR A 112 -4.40 3.66 -8.03
C THR A 112 -4.89 4.00 -9.41
N THR A 113 -5.67 3.09 -10.00
CA THR A 113 -6.31 3.31 -11.28
C THR A 113 -7.07 4.61 -11.10
N PHE A 114 -6.69 5.62 -11.87
CA PHE A 114 -7.37 6.91 -11.83
C PHE A 114 -8.69 6.75 -12.57
N ASN A 115 -9.77 6.61 -11.81
CA ASN A 115 -11.07 6.24 -12.36
C ASN A 115 -11.77 7.49 -12.89
N VAL A 116 -11.91 7.55 -14.22
CA VAL A 116 -12.63 8.60 -14.93
C VAL A 116 -14.03 8.07 -15.25
N THR A 117 -15.07 8.79 -14.85
CA THR A 117 -16.45 8.41 -15.18
C THR A 117 -16.69 8.54 -16.69
N PRO A 118 -17.61 7.74 -17.26
CA PRO A 118 -18.28 8.10 -18.52
C PRO A 118 -18.96 9.47 -18.41
N LEU A 119 -19.31 10.05 -19.56
CA LEU A 119 -20.00 11.33 -19.63
C LEU A 119 -21.34 11.30 -18.88
N ILE A 120 -21.50 12.19 -17.91
CA ILE A 120 -22.71 12.35 -17.11
C ILE A 120 -23.48 13.59 -17.57
N THR A 121 -24.78 13.43 -17.83
CA THR A 121 -25.67 14.49 -18.31
C THR A 121 -26.84 14.81 -17.37
N THR A 122 -26.96 14.07 -16.26
CA THR A 122 -28.06 14.20 -15.27
C THR A 122 -27.53 13.99 -13.85
N ASN A 123 -28.41 13.82 -12.85
CA ASN A 123 -28.06 13.41 -11.49
C ASN A 123 -27.00 12.29 -11.45
N TYR A 124 -26.03 12.41 -10.56
CA TYR A 124 -24.98 11.39 -10.38
C TYR A 124 -24.61 11.22 -8.92
N THR A 125 -24.44 9.96 -8.49
CA THR A 125 -23.92 9.62 -7.16
C THR A 125 -22.48 9.14 -7.33
N VAL A 126 -21.55 9.88 -6.74
CA VAL A 126 -20.12 9.63 -6.88
C VAL A 126 -19.73 8.38 -6.08
N SER A 127 -19.02 7.46 -6.73
CA SER A 127 -18.46 6.28 -6.07
C SER A 127 -17.23 6.66 -5.25
N ALA A 128 -16.96 5.92 -4.17
CA ALA A 128 -15.73 6.06 -3.39
C ALA A 128 -14.45 5.85 -4.24
N THR A 129 -14.57 5.12 -5.35
CA THR A 129 -13.49 4.83 -6.29
C THR A 129 -13.31 5.89 -7.36
N ASP A 130 -14.29 6.76 -7.61
CA ASP A 130 -14.20 7.76 -8.67
C ASP A 130 -13.13 8.79 -8.33
N ASP A 131 -12.34 9.20 -9.33
CA ASP A 131 -11.31 10.21 -9.18
C ASP A 131 -11.60 11.43 -10.07
N TYR A 132 -12.21 11.23 -11.25
CA TYR A 132 -12.58 12.31 -12.16
C TYR A 132 -14.00 12.15 -12.69
N ILE A 133 -14.84 13.17 -12.51
CA ILE A 133 -16.22 13.20 -12.99
C ILE A 133 -16.30 14.05 -14.26
N THR A 134 -16.69 13.43 -15.37
CA THR A 134 -16.94 14.12 -16.65
C THR A 134 -18.41 14.53 -16.77
N LEU A 135 -18.69 15.83 -16.71
CA LEU A 135 -20.05 16.36 -16.76
C LEU A 135 -20.31 17.14 -18.06
N LYS A 136 -21.54 17.01 -18.58
CA LYS A 136 -22.14 17.87 -19.59
C LYS A 136 -23.61 18.11 -19.25
N ILE A 137 -23.83 19.04 -18.34
CA ILE A 137 -25.16 19.34 -17.81
C ILE A 137 -25.81 20.42 -18.66
N ASP A 138 -26.75 20.03 -19.53
CA ASP A 138 -27.43 20.95 -20.45
C ASP A 138 -28.85 21.32 -20.01
N THR A 139 -29.33 20.76 -18.90
CA THR A 139 -30.62 21.10 -18.26
C THR A 139 -30.41 21.37 -16.78
N SER A 140 -31.22 22.24 -16.18
CA SER A 140 -31.14 22.57 -14.74
C SER A 140 -31.82 21.52 -13.86
N GLY A 141 -31.55 21.56 -12.55
CA GLY A 141 -32.22 20.72 -11.56
C GLY A 141 -31.54 19.37 -11.28
N HIS A 142 -30.26 19.23 -11.63
CA HIS A 142 -29.48 18.02 -11.31
C HIS A 142 -28.62 18.22 -10.07
N THR A 143 -28.26 17.10 -9.43
CA THR A 143 -27.43 17.04 -8.23
C THR A 143 -26.32 16.00 -8.38
N LEU A 144 -25.10 16.42 -8.03
CA LEU A 144 -23.92 15.59 -7.82
C LEU A 144 -23.86 15.20 -6.33
N THR A 145 -24.18 13.94 -6.04
CA THR A 145 -24.21 13.41 -4.67
C THR A 145 -22.85 12.81 -4.32
N LEU A 146 -22.16 13.36 -3.34
CA LEU A 146 -20.84 12.96 -2.88
C LEU A 146 -20.92 11.91 -1.76
N PRO A 147 -19.96 10.97 -1.70
CA PRO A 147 -19.94 9.97 -0.65
C PRO A 147 -19.65 10.61 0.72
N THR A 148 -20.26 10.06 1.78
CA THR A 148 -20.03 10.43 3.18
C THR A 148 -19.49 9.26 4.02
N SER A 149 -19.35 8.09 3.40
CA SER A 149 -18.81 6.87 4.02
C SER A 149 -17.97 6.09 3.01
N GLY A 150 -17.14 5.16 3.49
CA GLY A 150 -16.27 4.36 2.62
C GLY A 150 -15.12 5.14 1.97
N ILE A 151 -14.85 6.36 2.43
CA ILE A 151 -13.79 7.25 1.94
C ILE A 151 -12.94 7.77 3.09
N SER A 152 -11.65 8.00 2.83
CA SER A 152 -10.70 8.55 3.80
C SER A 152 -10.60 10.06 3.68
N VAL A 153 -10.38 10.77 4.80
CA VAL A 153 -10.05 12.21 4.80
C VAL A 153 -8.90 12.47 3.82
N GLY A 154 -9.05 13.51 3.00
CA GLY A 154 -8.11 13.86 1.94
C GLY A 154 -8.41 13.24 0.58
N LYS A 155 -9.47 12.43 0.43
CA LYS A 155 -9.97 12.01 -0.89
C LYS A 155 -10.24 13.26 -1.75
N LYS A 156 -9.76 13.21 -3.00
CA LYS A 156 -9.96 14.25 -4.00
C LYS A 156 -10.83 13.70 -5.13
N ILE A 157 -11.77 14.51 -5.59
CA ILE A 157 -12.56 14.26 -6.80
C ILE A 157 -12.36 15.46 -7.71
N TYR A 158 -11.80 15.23 -8.88
CA TYR A 158 -11.73 16.22 -9.94
C TYR A 158 -13.08 16.22 -10.67
N VAL A 159 -13.59 17.39 -11.01
CA VAL A 159 -14.84 17.50 -11.75
C VAL A 159 -14.74 18.60 -12.79
N SER A 160 -15.29 18.32 -13.97
CA SER A 160 -15.35 19.27 -15.08
C SER A 160 -16.73 19.26 -15.69
N ASN A 161 -17.38 20.42 -15.71
CA ASN A 161 -18.67 20.61 -16.35
C ASN A 161 -18.53 21.43 -17.64
N THR A 162 -18.77 20.76 -18.76
CA THR A 162 -18.73 21.34 -20.11
C THR A 162 -20.11 21.71 -20.65
N GLY A 163 -21.16 21.49 -19.85
CA GLY A 163 -22.54 21.81 -20.23
C GLY A 163 -22.90 23.28 -20.03
N LEU A 164 -24.14 23.60 -20.38
CA LEU A 164 -24.71 24.96 -20.32
C LEU A 164 -25.39 25.31 -18.99
N ASN A 165 -25.55 24.35 -18.08
CA ASN A 165 -26.22 24.50 -16.80
C ASN A 165 -25.35 24.01 -15.64
N ASN A 166 -25.64 24.52 -14.45
CA ASN A 166 -24.99 24.15 -13.21
C ASN A 166 -25.53 22.81 -12.69
N ILE A 167 -24.74 22.11 -11.89
CA ILE A 167 -25.18 20.96 -11.08
C ILE A 167 -24.97 21.24 -9.60
N ASP A 168 -25.98 20.97 -8.79
CA ASP A 168 -25.91 21.15 -7.33
C ASP A 168 -24.96 20.13 -6.70
N ILE A 169 -24.18 20.56 -5.70
CA ILE A 169 -23.31 19.66 -4.94
C ILE A 169 -24.02 19.29 -3.64
N SER A 170 -24.15 18.00 -3.36
CA SER A 170 -24.74 17.48 -2.13
C SER A 170 -23.84 16.41 -1.49
N PRO A 171 -23.54 16.44 -0.19
CA PRO A 171 -23.91 17.51 0.74
C PRO A 171 -23.20 18.83 0.41
N ALA A 172 -23.76 19.93 0.90
CA ALA A 172 -23.23 21.27 0.59
C ALA A 172 -21.76 21.40 1.04
N PRO A 173 -20.85 21.94 0.21
CA PRO A 173 -19.47 22.16 0.60
C PRO A 173 -19.33 23.11 1.80
N ARG A 174 -18.18 23.02 2.49
CA ARG A 174 -17.80 23.87 3.62
C ARG A 174 -17.78 25.34 3.23
N ASN A 175 -17.20 25.67 2.07
CA ASN A 175 -17.32 26.99 1.48
C ASN A 175 -18.69 27.16 0.82
N THR A 176 -19.60 27.87 1.48
CA THR A 176 -20.97 28.08 1.02
C THR A 176 -21.08 29.02 -0.18
N SER A 177 -20.01 29.71 -0.57
CA SER A 177 -19.98 30.49 -1.82
C SER A 177 -19.93 29.62 -3.07
N THR A 178 -19.63 28.33 -2.92
CA THR A 178 -19.62 27.36 -4.02
C THR A 178 -20.48 26.16 -3.66
N THR A 179 -21.75 26.21 -4.06
CA THR A 179 -22.72 25.13 -3.84
C THR A 179 -22.97 24.28 -5.09
N GLN A 180 -22.37 24.66 -6.22
CA GLN A 180 -22.61 24.05 -7.52
C GLN A 180 -21.30 23.90 -8.30
N VAL A 181 -21.24 22.90 -9.18
CA VAL A 181 -20.30 22.92 -10.29
C VAL A 181 -20.92 23.75 -11.41
N ALA A 182 -20.43 24.97 -11.59
CA ALA A 182 -20.97 25.90 -12.58
C ALA A 182 -20.79 25.39 -14.01
N ALA A 183 -21.67 25.82 -14.92
CA ALA A 183 -21.52 25.62 -16.35
C ALA A 183 -20.16 26.14 -16.85
N GLY A 184 -19.46 25.33 -17.64
CA GLY A 184 -18.12 25.66 -18.16
C GLY A 184 -17.00 25.70 -17.10
N ALA A 185 -17.26 25.28 -15.86
CA ALA A 185 -16.27 25.32 -14.78
C ALA A 185 -15.68 23.95 -14.47
N SER A 186 -14.50 23.95 -13.87
CA SER A 186 -13.83 22.76 -13.34
C SER A 186 -13.22 23.06 -11.97
N GLY A 187 -13.07 22.03 -11.14
CA GLY A 187 -12.48 22.18 -9.82
C GLY A 187 -12.26 20.85 -9.13
N ILE A 188 -11.89 20.94 -7.85
CA ILE A 188 -11.57 19.78 -7.03
C ILE A 188 -12.42 19.82 -5.77
N LEU A 189 -13.13 18.72 -5.53
CA LEU A 189 -13.79 18.46 -4.26
C LEU A 189 -12.84 17.67 -3.37
N VAL A 190 -12.61 18.16 -2.15
CA VAL A 190 -11.75 17.51 -1.16
C VAL A 190 -12.57 17.10 0.05
N TYR A 191 -12.55 15.81 0.39
CA TYR A 191 -13.22 15.33 1.58
C TYR A 191 -12.41 15.70 2.82
N ILE A 192 -13.01 16.47 3.72
CA ILE A 192 -12.35 16.96 4.93
C ILE A 192 -12.78 16.22 6.20
N GLY A 193 -13.69 15.25 6.07
CA GLY A 193 -14.18 14.41 7.16
C GLY A 193 -15.57 14.79 7.67
N GLY A 194 -16.21 13.86 8.37
CA GLY A 194 -17.57 14.04 8.91
C GLY A 194 -18.67 13.58 7.97
N THR A 195 -19.92 13.81 8.36
CA THR A 195 -21.11 13.38 7.60
C THR A 195 -22.01 14.58 7.33
N GLY A 196 -22.47 14.75 6.08
CA GLY A 196 -23.42 15.80 5.71
C GLY A 196 -22.75 17.13 5.32
N ASN A 197 -23.49 18.24 5.44
CA ASN A 197 -23.02 19.55 4.98
C ASN A 197 -21.70 19.95 5.66
N GLY A 198 -20.78 20.48 4.86
CA GLY A 198 -19.44 20.85 5.31
C GLY A 198 -18.45 19.68 5.36
N SER A 199 -18.83 18.44 5.00
CA SER A 199 -17.89 17.31 4.97
C SER A 199 -16.93 17.34 3.77
N TRP A 200 -17.25 18.16 2.76
CA TRP A 200 -16.44 18.40 1.57
C TRP A 200 -16.09 19.87 1.46
N ASP A 201 -14.96 20.21 0.85
CA ASP A 201 -14.61 21.58 0.48
C ASP A 201 -14.37 21.68 -1.04
N TRP A 202 -14.69 22.82 -1.63
CA TRP A 202 -14.42 23.11 -3.04
C TRP A 202 -13.11 23.89 -3.16
N VAL A 203 -12.19 23.38 -3.98
CA VAL A 203 -10.91 24.01 -4.28
C VAL A 203 -10.83 24.29 -5.77
N SER A 204 -10.65 25.55 -6.13
CA SER A 204 -10.37 26.00 -7.49
C SER A 204 -9.18 26.97 -7.51
N GLY A 205 -8.46 27.01 -8.64
CA GLY A 205 -7.46 28.05 -8.91
C GLY A 205 -8.16 29.32 -9.41
N PHE A 206 -7.59 30.48 -9.08
CA PHE A 206 -8.00 31.79 -9.60
C PHE A 206 -7.68 31.93 -11.08
#